data_AF-A0A1H8YJK8-F1
#
_entry.id   AF-A0A1H8YJK8-F1
#
_cell.length_a   1.000
_cell.length_b   1.000
_cell.length_c   1.000
_cell.angle_alpha   90.00
_cell.angle_beta   90.00
_cell.angle_gamma   90.00
#
_symmetry.space_group_name_H-M   'P 1'
#
loop_
_entity.id
_entity.type
_entity.pdbx_description
1 polymer ?
#
loop_
_entity_poly.entity_id
_entity_poly.type
_entity_poly.pdbx_seq_one_letter_code
_entity_poly.pdbx_strand_id
1 'polypeptide(L)'
;MALGQFTISFTEMQSTVEQAKQQSNQITELLDQMRTTIMAQREHWTGAAADEFQSTYDWCHQQALTLPQALDAAGRTLATINEGTSTTEGSNAQRFAQR
;
A
#
# COMPACT_ATOMS: atom_id res chain seq x y z
N MET A 1 32.92 -13.59 4.34
CA MET A 1 31.90 -13.15 3.37
C MET A 1 31.12 -12.05 4.05
N ALA A 2 31.33 -10.80 3.63
CA ALA A 2 30.52 -9.68 4.13
C ALA A 2 29.11 -9.87 3.57
N LEU A 3 28.14 -10.17 4.44
CA LEU A 3 26.73 -9.95 4.12
C LEU A 3 26.66 -8.48 3.71
N GLY A 4 26.34 -8.22 2.44
CA GLY A 4 26.21 -6.87 1.93
C GLY A 4 25.36 -6.08 2.91
N GLN A 5 25.96 -5.07 3.53
CA GLN A 5 25.27 -4.20 4.46
C GLN A 5 24.11 -3.62 3.65
N PHE A 6 22.89 -4.11 3.91
CA PHE A 6 21.69 -3.58 3.32
C PHE A 6 21.57 -2.16 3.88
N THR A 7 22.14 -1.18 3.17
CA THR A 7 21.90 0.25 3.39
C THR A 7 20.49 0.59 2.91
N ILE A 8 19.51 -0.16 3.40
CA ILE A 8 18.11 0.16 3.23
C ILE A 8 17.64 0.74 4.55
N SER A 9 17.25 2.01 4.56
CA SER A 9 16.61 2.61 5.70
C SER A 9 15.19 2.04 5.84
N PHE A 10 15.03 1.07 6.74
CA PHE A 10 13.71 0.48 7.05
C PHE A 10 12.68 1.54 7.46
N THR A 11 13.14 2.61 8.12
CA THR A 11 12.33 3.78 8.47
C THR A 11 11.82 4.53 7.24
N GLU A 12 12.67 4.74 6.23
CA GLU A 12 12.25 5.39 4.97
C GLU A 12 11.26 4.52 4.22
N MET A 13 11.49 3.20 4.14
CA MET A 13 10.54 2.30 3.47
C MET A 13 9.19 2.20 4.19
N GLN A 14 9.17 2.17 5.52
CA GLN A 14 7.91 2.23 6.27
C GLN A 14 7.16 3.53 5.99
N SER A 15 7.86 4.66 5.96
CA SER A 15 7.27 5.96 5.57
C SER A 15 6.72 5.93 4.15
N THR A 16 7.43 5.32 3.18
CA THR A 16 6.95 5.15 1.81
C THR A 16 5.69 4.28 1.74
N VAL A 17 5.64 3.17 2.48
CA VAL A 17 4.45 2.31 2.54
C VAL A 17 3.25 3.05 3.13
N GLU A 18 3.46 3.83 4.20
CA GLU A 18 2.38 4.61 4.82
C GLU A 18 1.86 5.71 3.86
N GLN A 19 2.77 6.39 3.15
CA GLN A 19 2.40 7.37 2.11
C GLN A 19 1.62 6.71 0.97
N ALA A 20 2.04 5.53 0.51
CA ALA A 20 1.33 4.79 -0.53
C ALA A 20 -0.08 4.38 -0.08
N LYS A 21 -0.27 4.01 1.20
CA LYS A 21 -1.59 3.70 1.76
C LYS A 21 -2.50 4.93 1.79
N GLN A 22 -1.96 6.08 2.22
CA GLN A 22 -2.72 7.34 2.21
C GLN A 22 -3.15 7.72 0.79
N GLN A 23 -2.25 7.60 -0.19
CA GLN A 23 -2.59 7.85 -1.59
C GLN A 23 -3.64 6.86 -2.12
N SER A 24 -3.55 5.58 -1.75
CA SER A 24 -4.55 4.58 -2.14
C SER A 24 -5.94 4.89 -1.58
N ASN A 25 -6.01 5.37 -0.33
CA ASN A 25 -7.28 5.79 0.26
C ASN A 25 -7.85 7.01 -0.48
N GLN A 26 -7.00 7.99 -0.81
CA GLN A 26 -7.42 9.15 -1.62
C GLN A 26 -7.92 8.74 -3.01
N ILE A 27 -7.29 7.76 -3.67
CA ILE A 27 -7.77 7.24 -4.97
C ILE A 27 -9.19 6.65 -4.82
N THR A 28 -9.43 5.91 -3.74
CA THR A 28 -10.75 5.32 -3.45
C THR A 28 -11.79 6.42 -3.25
N GLU A 29 -11.48 7.45 -2.46
CA GLU A 29 -12.36 8.61 -2.25
C GLU A 29 -12.67 9.35 -3.56
N LEU A 30 -11.68 9.54 -4.42
CA LEU A 30 -11.85 10.19 -5.73
C LEU A 30 -12.75 9.36 -6.67
N LEU A 31 -12.63 8.03 -6.64
CA LEU A 31 -13.52 7.14 -7.39
C LEU A 31 -14.97 7.28 -6.90
N ASP A 32 -15.19 7.37 -5.60
CA ASP A 32 -16.51 7.56 -5.01
C ASP A 32 -17.12 8.93 -5.34
N GLN A 33 -16.32 9.99 -5.33
CA GLN A 33 -16.74 11.32 -5.76
C GLN A 33 -17.11 11.34 -7.25
N MET A 34 -16.31 10.68 -8.09
CA MET A 34 -16.58 10.54 -9.52
C MET A 34 -17.90 9.81 -9.77
N ARG A 35 -18.14 8.68 -9.07
CA ARG A 35 -19.41 7.96 -9.13
C ARG A 35 -20.58 8.83 -8.70
N THR A 36 -20.44 9.54 -7.59
CA THR A 36 -21.52 10.41 -7.07
C THR A 36 -21.89 11.48 -8.09
N THR A 37 -20.90 12.11 -8.70
CA THR A 37 -21.09 13.14 -9.74
C THR A 37 -21.80 12.59 -10.97
N ILE A 38 -21.38 11.42 -11.45
CA ILE A 38 -21.97 10.78 -12.65
C ILE A 38 -23.38 10.26 -12.35
N MET A 39 -23.61 9.67 -11.17
CA MET A 39 -24.94 9.21 -10.75
C MET A 39 -25.92 10.37 -10.54
N ALA A 40 -25.46 11.54 -10.10
CA ALA A 40 -26.30 12.75 -10.03
C ALA A 40 -26.75 13.25 -11.41
N GLN A 41 -26.00 12.92 -12.47
CA GLN A 41 -26.34 13.24 -13.86
C GLN A 41 -27.05 12.08 -14.57
N ARG A 42 -27.43 11.01 -13.85
CA ARG A 42 -27.99 9.79 -14.43
C ARG A 42 -29.32 10.02 -15.16
N GLU A 43 -30.08 11.06 -14.82
CA GLU A 43 -31.27 11.48 -15.59
C GLU A 43 -30.93 11.86 -17.05
N HIS A 44 -29.68 12.25 -17.32
CA HIS A 44 -29.17 12.54 -18.67
C HIS A 44 -28.43 11.35 -19.31
N TRP A 45 -28.12 10.31 -18.54
CA TRP A 45 -27.37 9.12 -18.97
C TRP A 45 -28.28 7.89 -18.87
N THR A 46 -29.24 7.76 -19.78
CA THR A 46 -30.12 6.57 -19.84
C THR A 46 -29.56 5.52 -20.80
N GLY A 47 -29.56 4.24 -20.39
CA GLY A 47 -29.21 3.09 -21.23
C GLY A 47 -27.83 2.48 -20.93
N ALA A 48 -27.27 1.77 -21.91
CA ALA A 48 -26.07 0.93 -21.76
C ALA A 48 -24.83 1.66 -21.19
N ALA A 49 -24.69 2.97 -21.43
CA ALA A 49 -23.54 3.75 -20.94
C ALA A 49 -23.50 3.88 -19.41
N ALA A 50 -24.67 3.95 -18.75
CA ALA A 50 -24.73 4.01 -17.29
C ALA A 50 -24.38 2.66 -16.64
N ASP A 51 -24.83 1.56 -17.26
CA ASP A 51 -24.51 0.20 -16.81
C ASP A 51 -23.03 -0.13 -17.01
N GLU A 52 -22.45 0.28 -18.14
CA GLU A 52 -21.03 0.12 -18.44
C GLU A 52 -20.14 0.97 -17.51
N PHE A 53 -20.56 2.20 -17.20
CA PHE A 53 -19.89 3.01 -16.18
C PHE A 53 -19.94 2.34 -14.81
N GLN A 54 -21.11 1.87 -14.36
CA GLN A 54 -21.26 1.25 -13.05
C GLN A 54 -20.39 -0.02 -12.96
N SER A 55 -20.38 -0.86 -14.00
CA SER A 55 -19.50 -2.04 -14.07
C SER A 55 -18.02 -1.67 -14.01
N THR A 56 -17.61 -0.61 -14.70
CA THR A 56 -16.22 -0.14 -14.70
C THR A 56 -15.84 0.43 -13.34
N TYR A 57 -16.72 1.22 -12.72
CA TYR A 57 -16.54 1.73 -11.36
C TYR A 57 -16.40 0.57 -10.37
N ASP A 58 -17.28 -0.44 -10.41
CA ASP A 58 -17.25 -1.54 -9.46
C ASP A 58 -15.93 -2.31 -9.55
N TRP A 59 -15.44 -2.55 -10.77
CA TRP A 59 -14.12 -3.15 -10.97
C TRP A 59 -12.98 -2.27 -10.42
N CYS A 60 -12.94 -0.98 -10.78
CA CYS A 60 -11.91 -0.05 -10.32
C CYS A 60 -11.91 0.09 -8.78
N HIS A 61 -13.09 0.19 -8.18
CA HIS A 61 -13.28 0.34 -6.75
C HIS A 61 -12.83 -0.92 -6.01
N GLN A 62 -13.16 -2.12 -6.51
CA GLN A 62 -12.63 -3.36 -5.96
C GLN A 62 -11.11 -3.42 -5.99
N GLN A 63 -10.47 -3.03 -7.11
CA GLN A 63 -9.01 -3.00 -7.18
C GLN A 63 -8.42 -1.99 -6.18
N ALA A 64 -9.00 -0.80 -6.08
CA ALA A 64 -8.58 0.24 -5.13
C ALA A 64 -8.68 -0.24 -3.66
N LEU A 65 -9.68 -1.05 -3.30
CA LEU A 65 -9.80 -1.64 -1.97
C LEU A 65 -8.75 -2.73 -1.66
N THR A 66 -8.16 -3.37 -2.68
CA THR A 66 -7.13 -4.40 -2.48
C THR A 66 -5.72 -3.82 -2.30
N LEU A 67 -5.45 -2.64 -2.86
CA LEU A 67 -4.15 -1.98 -2.75
C LEU A 67 -3.70 -1.75 -1.29
N PRO A 68 -4.55 -1.23 -0.38
CA PRO A 68 -4.19 -1.04 1.02
C PRO A 68 -3.79 -2.34 1.71
N GLN A 69 -4.46 -3.45 1.39
CA GLN A 69 -4.15 -4.77 1.97
C GLN A 69 -2.78 -5.28 1.49
N ALA A 70 -2.46 -5.10 0.21
CA ALA A 70 -1.15 -5.44 -0.33
C ALA A 70 -0.03 -4.59 0.28
N LEU A 71 -0.28 -3.29 0.48
CA LEU A 71 0.65 -2.37 1.14
C LEU A 71 0.82 -2.70 2.63
N ASP A 72 -0.23 -3.11 3.33
CA ASP A 72 -0.17 -3.62 4.70
C ASP A 72 0.72 -4.87 4.80
N ALA A 73 0.54 -5.82 3.88
CA ALA A 73 1.36 -7.03 3.84
C ALA A 73 2.84 -6.70 3.57
N ALA A 74 3.11 -5.74 2.67
CA ALA A 74 4.45 -5.24 2.42
C ALA A 74 5.05 -4.59 3.68
N GLY A 75 4.31 -3.71 4.36
CA GLY A 75 4.76 -3.06 5.60
C GLY A 75 5.09 -4.06 6.72
N ARG A 76 4.27 -5.09 6.92
CA ARG A 76 4.53 -6.15 7.92
C ARG A 76 5.77 -6.97 7.58
N THR A 77 5.96 -7.28 6.29
CA THR A 77 7.14 -8.00 5.83
C THR A 77 8.41 -7.17 6.09
N LEU A 78 8.38 -5.88 5.78
CA LEU A 78 9.48 -4.96 6.06
C LEU A 78 9.80 -4.85 7.55
N ALA A 79 8.78 -4.77 8.42
CA ALA A 79 8.96 -4.78 9.87
C ALA A 79 9.63 -6.08 10.36
N THR A 80 9.19 -7.23 9.84
CA THR A 80 9.75 -8.54 10.18
C THR A 80 11.23 -8.65 9.77
N ILE A 81 11.58 -8.15 8.58
CA ILE A 81 12.97 -8.13 8.11
C ILE A 81 13.83 -7.22 8.99
N ASN A 82 13.31 -6.04 9.38
CA ASN A 82 14.00 -5.10 10.25
C ASN A 82 14.29 -5.71 11.64
N GLU A 83 13.30 -6.38 12.25
CA GLU A 83 13.46 -7.08 13.52
C GLU A 83 14.51 -8.20 13.44
N GLY A 84 14.45 -9.02 12.38
CA GLY A 84 15.43 -10.08 12.15
C GLY A 84 16.85 -9.55 11.95
N THR A 85 16.98 -8.43 11.23
CA THR A 85 18.27 -7.75 11.01
C THR A 85 18.81 -7.20 12.32
N SER A 86 18.01 -6.43 13.05
CA SER A 86 18.40 -5.85 14.35
C SER A 86 18.79 -6.91 15.38
N THR A 87 18.07 -8.03 15.41
CA THR A 87 18.37 -9.15 16.31
C THR A 87 19.69 -9.83 15.93
N THR A 88 19.92 -10.04 14.63
CA THR A 88 21.15 -10.68 14.13
C THR A 88 22.36 -9.78 14.36
N GLU A 89 22.26 -8.50 14.02
CA GLU A 89 23.31 -7.50 14.24
C GLU A 89 23.60 -7.30 15.72
N GLY A 90 22.57 -7.21 16.57
CA GLY A 90 22.73 -7.12 18.02
C GLY A 90 23.44 -8.36 18.62
N SER A 91 23.07 -9.56 18.17
CA SER A 91 23.72 -10.80 18.63
C SER A 91 25.18 -10.89 18.17
N ASN A 92 25.49 -10.43 16.96
CA ASN A 92 26.85 -10.39 16.44
C ASN A 92 27.68 -9.34 17.18
N ALA A 93 27.15 -8.13 17.38
CA ALA A 93 27.81 -7.09 18.16
C ALA A 93 28.18 -7.56 19.57
N GLN A 94 27.27 -8.26 20.26
CA GLN A 94 27.56 -8.87 21.57
C GLN A 94 28.65 -9.94 21.51
N ARG A 95 28.62 -10.81 20.50
CA ARG A 95 29.65 -11.86 20.31
C ARG A 95 31.04 -11.29 19.97
N PHE A 96 31.10 -10.19 19.22
CA PHE A 96 32.37 -9.53 18.88
C PHE A 96 32.87 -8.61 20.00
N ALA A 97 32.00 -8.03 20.82
CA ALA A 97 32.39 -7.25 22.00
C ALA A 97 32.93 -8.10 23.16
N GLN A 98 32.71 -9.42 23.14
CA GLN A 98 33.24 -10.38 24.13
C GLN A 98 34.55 -11.05 23.70
N ARG A 99 35.16 -10.63 22.58
CA ARG A 99 36.49 -11.05 22.13
C ARG A 99 37.47 -9.90 22.21
#